data_AF-A0A366XVX5-F1
#
_entry.id   AF-A0A366XVX5-F1
#
_cell.length_a   1.000
_cell.length_b   1.000
_cell.length_c   1.000
_cell.angle_alpha   90.00
_cell.angle_beta   90.00
_cell.angle_gamma   90.00
#
_symmetry.space_group_name_H-M   'P 1'
#
loop_
_entity.id
_entity.type
_entity.pdbx_description
1 polymer ?
#
loop_
_entity_poly.entity_id
_entity_poly.type
_entity_poly.pdbx_seq_one_letter_code
_entity_poly.pdbx_strand_id
1 'polypeptide(L)'
;MLYTVQNGDTLWGISNRFQVSIKDLLHANVICNLNVISAGMPLIIPEKDIQLPKSGGIPYYVVQPGDTLPCLAAQFNTTVKGLMKANRLRGYISVGDELLVGFKKPNPTELYKTWNNMGGAPSCELMNSLLLHGVYYIGTFQWEALGNEAIPYLSQLTKHPCSSVRSYAVISLGRIASWQAQQVLQTAAKDSESFVADNARLTLQRSQLTHQFHTKRFHVTMHDHILLEKPESNSQVTKIPKGTAVISLRWHIPSPSQEEGPLGDLQIFDLVQIAQTGQIGYMPRVGYREVWLI
;
A
#
# COMPACT_ATOMS: atom_id res chain seq x y z
N MET A 1 -11.08 -19.52 -2.93
CA MET A 1 -12.23 -18.63 -3.29
C MET A 1 -12.28 -17.40 -2.38
N LEU A 2 -13.08 -16.37 -2.73
CA LEU A 2 -13.38 -15.23 -1.85
C LEU A 2 -14.82 -15.36 -1.30
N TYR A 3 -14.97 -15.20 0.01
CA TYR A 3 -16.24 -15.26 0.71
C TYR A 3 -16.50 -13.93 1.43
N THR A 4 -17.64 -13.30 1.17
CA THR A 4 -18.05 -12.11 1.93
C THR A 4 -18.79 -12.56 3.19
N VAL A 5 -18.28 -12.17 4.35
CA VAL A 5 -18.90 -12.47 5.66
C VAL A 5 -20.33 -11.94 5.71
N GLN A 6 -21.26 -12.78 6.15
CA GLN A 6 -22.67 -12.46 6.30
C GLN A 6 -23.02 -12.17 7.77
N ASN A 7 -24.18 -11.56 8.00
CA ASN A 7 -24.68 -11.34 9.35
C ASN A 7 -24.89 -12.68 10.07
N GLY A 8 -24.33 -12.80 11.27
CA GLY A 8 -24.40 -14.02 12.09
C GLY A 8 -23.32 -15.06 11.81
N ASP A 9 -22.45 -14.83 10.82
CA ASP A 9 -21.31 -15.71 10.58
C ASP A 9 -20.32 -15.69 11.77
N THR A 10 -19.65 -16.82 11.96
CA THR A 10 -18.47 -16.95 12.82
C THR A 10 -17.34 -17.61 12.03
N LEU A 11 -16.08 -17.36 12.39
CA LEU A 11 -14.95 -18.00 11.71
C LEU A 11 -14.99 -19.53 11.84
N TRP A 12 -15.47 -20.06 12.97
CA TRP A 12 -15.69 -21.49 13.15
C TRP A 12 -16.79 -22.03 12.23
N GLY A 13 -17.93 -21.34 12.12
CA GLY A 13 -19.00 -21.72 11.20
C GLY A 13 -18.54 -21.72 9.75
N ILE A 14 -17.79 -20.68 9.35
CA ILE A 14 -17.20 -20.57 8.01
C ILE A 14 -16.18 -21.69 7.77
N SER A 15 -15.25 -21.91 8.70
CA SER A 15 -14.24 -22.98 8.64
C SER A 15 -14.89 -24.35 8.42
N ASN A 16 -15.91 -24.67 9.21
CA ASN A 16 -16.64 -25.94 9.09
C ASN A 16 -17.40 -26.05 7.78
N ARG A 17 -18.08 -24.97 7.35
CA ARG A 17 -18.83 -24.91 6.09
C ARG A 17 -17.95 -25.22 4.88
N PHE A 18 -16.75 -24.65 4.86
CA PHE A 18 -15.81 -24.81 3.75
C PHE A 18 -14.79 -25.94 3.96
N GLN A 19 -14.87 -26.67 5.07
CA GLN A 19 -13.95 -27.77 5.42
C GLN A 19 -12.47 -27.35 5.41
N VAL A 20 -12.19 -26.12 5.83
CA VAL A 20 -10.84 -25.57 5.96
C VAL A 20 -10.44 -25.50 7.42
N SER A 21 -9.16 -25.68 7.71
CA SER A 21 -8.71 -25.54 9.10
C SER A 21 -8.85 -24.09 9.56
N ILE A 22 -9.29 -23.90 10.81
CA ILE A 22 -9.39 -22.55 11.39
C ILE A 22 -8.04 -21.82 11.35
N LYS A 23 -6.94 -22.54 11.53
CA LYS A 23 -5.58 -21.99 11.48
C LYS A 23 -5.25 -21.44 10.10
N ASP A 24 -5.55 -22.18 9.04
CA ASP A 24 -5.27 -21.76 7.66
C ASP A 24 -6.16 -20.58 7.26
N LEU A 25 -7.43 -20.59 7.68
CA LEU A 25 -8.35 -19.49 7.46
C LEU A 25 -7.85 -18.19 8.11
N LEU A 26 -7.39 -18.26 9.37
CA LEU A 26 -6.84 -17.11 10.09
C LEU A 26 -5.54 -16.60 9.43
N HIS A 27 -4.64 -17.52 9.03
CA HIS A 27 -3.38 -17.16 8.41
C HIS A 27 -3.56 -16.52 7.03
N ALA A 28 -4.41 -17.12 6.17
CA ALA A 28 -4.69 -16.60 4.84
C ALA A 28 -5.34 -15.20 4.88
N ASN A 29 -5.98 -14.82 5.99
CA ASN A 29 -6.68 -13.54 6.10
C ASN A 29 -6.02 -12.52 7.02
N VAL A 30 -4.89 -12.86 7.66
CA VAL A 30 -4.22 -12.03 8.66
C VAL A 30 -5.22 -11.62 9.76
N ILE A 31 -5.89 -12.62 10.34
CA ILE A 31 -6.83 -12.42 11.44
C ILE A 31 -6.14 -12.78 12.75
N CYS A 32 -6.11 -11.83 13.67
CA CYS A 32 -5.49 -11.98 14.98
C CYS A 32 -6.44 -12.42 16.09
N ASN A 33 -7.74 -12.16 15.93
CA ASN A 33 -8.75 -12.55 16.90
C ASN A 33 -9.88 -13.33 16.21
N LEU A 34 -10.03 -14.60 16.61
CA LEU A 34 -10.99 -15.52 16.03
C LEU A 34 -12.46 -15.16 16.31
N ASN A 35 -12.72 -14.30 17.31
CA ASN A 35 -14.06 -13.87 17.70
C ASN A 35 -14.49 -12.57 17.05
N VAL A 36 -13.63 -11.94 16.24
CA VAL A 36 -13.88 -10.61 15.70
C VAL A 36 -13.84 -10.67 14.18
N ILE A 37 -15.03 -10.70 13.59
CA ILE A 37 -15.28 -10.51 12.15
C ILE A 37 -16.46 -9.58 11.96
N SER A 38 -16.52 -8.92 10.80
CA SER A 38 -17.60 -8.00 10.47
C SER A 38 -18.26 -8.42 9.17
N ALA A 39 -19.59 -8.30 9.11
CA ALA A 39 -20.33 -8.51 7.87
C ALA A 39 -19.80 -7.58 6.77
N GLY A 40 -19.75 -8.09 5.54
CA GLY A 40 -19.13 -7.40 4.41
C GLY A 40 -17.62 -7.59 4.30
N MET A 41 -16.94 -8.14 5.32
CA MET A 41 -15.50 -8.42 5.24
C MET A 41 -15.24 -9.52 4.19
N PRO A 42 -14.39 -9.27 3.18
CA PRO A 42 -13.98 -10.32 2.25
C PRO A 42 -12.97 -11.27 2.93
N LEU A 43 -13.18 -12.57 2.83
CA LEU A 43 -12.29 -13.61 3.35
C LEU A 43 -11.81 -14.51 2.22
N ILE A 44 -10.50 -14.73 2.15
CA ILE A 44 -9.93 -15.81 1.36
C ILE A 44 -10.27 -17.11 2.07
N ILE A 45 -10.96 -18.01 1.39
CA ILE A 45 -11.12 -19.39 1.84
C ILE A 45 -9.99 -20.20 1.19
N PRO A 46 -9.01 -20.72 1.97
CA PRO A 46 -7.92 -21.52 1.44
C PRO A 46 -8.42 -22.81 0.82
N GLU A 47 -7.88 -23.20 -0.32
CA GLU A 47 -8.20 -24.48 -0.97
C GLU A 47 -6.96 -25.37 -0.90
N LYS A 48 -7.14 -26.68 -0.69
CA LYS A 48 -6.01 -27.60 -0.46
C LYS A 48 -5.02 -27.63 -1.64
N ASP A 49 -5.54 -27.51 -2.85
CA ASP A 49 -4.76 -27.64 -4.09
C ASP A 49 -4.30 -26.28 -4.65
N ILE A 50 -4.78 -25.17 -4.08
CA ILE A 50 -4.48 -23.81 -4.56
C ILE A 50 -3.95 -22.97 -3.40
N GLN A 51 -2.64 -22.72 -3.41
CA GLN A 51 -2.00 -21.84 -2.45
C GLN A 51 -2.08 -20.39 -2.91
N LEU A 52 -3.14 -19.70 -2.48
CA LEU A 52 -3.24 -18.25 -2.66
C LEU A 52 -2.33 -17.53 -1.66
N PRO A 53 -1.72 -16.39 -2.04
CA PRO A 53 -1.02 -15.55 -1.08
C PRO A 53 -2.03 -14.97 -0.07
N LYS A 54 -1.57 -14.67 1.14
CA LYS A 54 -2.43 -14.10 2.19
C LYS A 54 -3.01 -12.73 1.80
N SER A 55 -4.22 -12.46 2.29
CA SER A 55 -4.82 -11.13 2.28
C SER A 55 -4.07 -10.21 3.25
N GLY A 56 -4.02 -8.90 2.99
CA GLY A 56 -3.30 -7.98 3.88
C GLY A 56 -1.79 -8.24 3.83
N GLY A 57 -1.19 -8.01 2.66
CA GLY A 57 0.21 -8.24 2.34
C GLY A 57 1.05 -6.97 2.37
N ILE A 58 2.19 -7.00 1.68
CA ILE A 58 3.05 -5.81 1.52
C ILE A 58 2.51 -4.90 0.40
N PRO A 59 2.72 -3.57 0.48
CA PRO A 59 3.47 -2.85 1.51
C PRO A 59 2.66 -2.40 2.73
N TYR A 60 1.33 -2.42 2.67
CA TYR A 60 0.48 -1.87 3.73
C TYR A 60 -0.55 -2.87 4.26
N TYR A 61 -0.92 -2.68 5.52
CA TYR A 61 -2.00 -3.39 6.19
C TYR A 61 -2.89 -2.40 6.94
N VAL A 62 -4.21 -2.50 6.78
CA VAL A 62 -5.16 -1.70 7.56
C VAL A 62 -5.56 -2.51 8.78
N VAL A 63 -5.30 -1.96 9.98
CA VAL A 63 -5.59 -2.61 11.26
C VAL A 63 -7.08 -2.88 11.39
N GLN A 64 -7.41 -4.14 11.64
CA GLN A 64 -8.76 -4.66 11.83
C GLN A 64 -9.10 -4.75 13.33
N PRO A 65 -10.40 -4.79 13.66
CA PRO A 65 -10.83 -5.06 15.03
C PRO A 65 -10.26 -6.38 15.57
N GLY A 66 -9.69 -6.33 16.78
CA GLY A 66 -9.07 -7.49 17.44
C GLY A 66 -7.59 -7.70 17.12
N ASP A 67 -6.99 -6.90 16.26
CA ASP A 67 -5.56 -6.96 16.00
C ASP A 67 -4.70 -6.53 17.19
N THR A 68 -3.52 -7.15 17.28
CA THR A 68 -2.51 -6.81 18.27
C THR A 68 -1.14 -6.75 17.61
N LEU A 69 -0.25 -5.91 18.14
CA LEU A 69 1.13 -5.80 17.64
C LEU A 69 1.88 -7.14 17.62
N PRO A 70 1.84 -8.00 18.66
CA PRO A 70 2.52 -9.31 18.63
C PRO A 70 2.00 -10.21 17.52
N CYS A 71 0.67 -10.29 17.36
CA CYS A 71 0.08 -11.12 16.31
C CYS A 71 0.43 -10.58 14.91
N LEU A 72 0.24 -9.29 14.65
CA LEU A 72 0.58 -8.71 13.35
C LEU A 72 2.08 -8.86 13.05
N ALA A 73 2.95 -8.67 14.04
CA ALA A 73 4.38 -8.90 13.86
C ALA A 73 4.68 -10.35 13.42
N ALA A 74 4.03 -11.35 14.05
CA ALA A 74 4.16 -12.75 13.65
C ALA A 74 3.60 -13.00 12.23
N GLN A 75 2.41 -12.48 11.92
CA GLN A 75 1.80 -12.62 10.59
C GLN A 75 2.69 -12.04 9.48
N PHE A 76 3.40 -10.94 9.75
CA PHE A 76 4.29 -10.27 8.81
C PHE A 76 5.76 -10.67 8.93
N ASN A 77 6.06 -11.75 9.65
CA ASN A 77 7.42 -12.26 9.85
C ASN A 77 8.41 -11.15 10.27
N THR A 78 8.00 -10.34 11.25
CA THR A 78 8.79 -9.26 11.83
C THR A 78 8.70 -9.30 13.35
N THR A 79 9.40 -8.39 14.02
CA THR A 79 9.28 -8.24 15.49
C THR A 79 8.36 -7.08 15.81
N VAL A 80 7.75 -7.08 17.00
CA VAL A 80 6.96 -5.93 17.50
C VAL A 80 7.79 -4.64 17.41
N LYS A 81 9.06 -4.68 17.86
CA LYS A 81 9.98 -3.55 17.77
C LYS A 81 10.25 -3.12 16.33
N GLY A 82 10.38 -4.07 15.40
CA GLY A 82 10.56 -3.80 13.98
C GLY A 82 9.35 -3.09 13.37
N LEU A 83 8.16 -3.64 13.60
CA LEU A 83 6.89 -3.08 13.12
C LEU A 83 6.64 -1.67 13.69
N MET A 84 6.86 -1.50 15.00
CA MET A 84 6.75 -0.20 15.66
C MET A 84 7.74 0.81 15.10
N LYS A 85 9.00 0.42 14.86
CA LYS A 85 10.01 1.31 14.28
C LYS A 85 9.66 1.75 12.87
N ALA A 86 9.21 0.82 12.01
CA ALA A 86 8.82 1.13 10.64
C ALA A 86 7.63 2.10 10.57
N ASN A 87 6.75 2.05 11.57
CA ASN A 87 5.53 2.86 11.62
C ASN A 87 5.58 4.02 12.61
N ARG A 88 6.72 4.22 13.30
CA ARG A 88 6.90 5.26 14.32
C ARG A 88 5.83 5.20 15.44
N LEU A 89 5.41 3.99 15.81
CA LEU A 89 4.37 3.74 16.80
C LEU A 89 4.88 3.95 18.23
N ARG A 90 3.99 4.45 19.11
CA ARG A 90 4.26 4.67 20.54
C ARG A 90 3.94 3.45 21.44
N GLY A 91 3.62 2.30 20.83
CA GLY A 91 3.35 1.05 21.57
C GLY A 91 1.92 0.53 21.47
N TYR A 92 1.06 1.20 20.72
CA TYR A 92 -0.30 0.76 20.44
C TYR A 92 -0.65 0.96 18.96
N ILE A 93 -1.73 0.32 18.55
CA ILE A 93 -2.37 0.45 17.24
C ILE A 93 -3.86 0.70 17.46
N SER A 94 -4.50 1.39 16.53
CA SER A 94 -5.94 1.63 16.52
C SER A 94 -6.56 1.02 15.26
N VAL A 95 -7.84 0.60 15.37
CA VAL A 95 -8.59 0.11 14.22
C VAL A 95 -8.60 1.19 13.14
N GLY A 96 -8.29 0.81 11.91
CA GLY A 96 -8.16 1.74 10.80
C GLY A 96 -6.81 2.47 10.74
N ASP A 97 -5.82 2.14 11.57
CA ASP A 97 -4.45 2.54 11.28
C ASP A 97 -3.97 1.82 10.02
N GLU A 98 -3.29 2.55 9.12
CA GLU A 98 -2.58 1.94 8.00
C GLU A 98 -1.11 1.77 8.36
N LEU A 99 -0.68 0.51 8.46
CA LEU A 99 0.66 0.13 8.83
C LEU A 99 1.47 -0.26 7.60
N LEU A 100 2.66 0.31 7.48
CA LEU A 100 3.71 -0.18 6.61
C LEU A 100 4.26 -1.50 7.16
N VAL A 101 4.11 -2.58 6.39
CA VAL A 101 4.49 -3.94 6.76
C VAL A 101 5.50 -4.50 5.78
N GLY A 102 6.43 -5.32 6.25
CA GLY A 102 7.50 -5.90 5.42
C GLY A 102 8.69 -4.99 5.16
N PHE A 103 8.70 -3.76 5.70
CA PHE A 103 9.81 -2.82 5.59
C PHE A 103 10.47 -2.58 6.94
N LYS A 104 11.80 -2.56 6.95
CA LYS A 104 12.59 -2.14 8.12
C LYS A 104 13.03 -0.70 7.92
N LYS A 105 13.16 0.06 9.01
CA LYS A 105 13.77 1.40 8.98
C LYS A 105 15.24 1.27 8.52
N PRO A 106 15.61 1.79 7.33
CA PRO A 106 16.96 1.66 6.77
C PRO A 106 17.95 2.64 7.42
N ASN A 107 19.22 2.59 7.01
CA ASN A 107 20.15 3.70 7.23
C ASN A 107 19.87 4.79 6.18
N PRO A 108 19.55 6.03 6.57
CA PRO A 108 19.17 7.08 5.62
C PRO A 108 20.32 7.52 4.70
N THR A 109 21.56 7.47 5.18
CA THR A 109 22.74 7.86 4.40
C THR A 109 23.02 6.84 3.29
N GLU A 110 22.92 5.55 3.58
CA GLU A 110 23.10 4.51 2.57
C GLU A 110 21.97 4.51 1.54
N LEU A 111 20.72 4.69 1.97
CA LEU A 111 19.60 4.80 1.04
C LEU A 111 19.74 6.03 0.12
N TYR A 112 20.15 7.17 0.68
CA TYR A 112 20.45 8.37 -0.10
C TYR A 112 21.56 8.13 -1.13
N LYS A 113 22.69 7.53 -0.73
CA LYS A 113 23.80 7.23 -1.65
C LYS A 113 23.33 6.36 -2.81
N THR A 114 22.57 5.30 -2.53
CA THR A 114 22.02 4.42 -3.58
C THR A 114 21.17 5.22 -4.57
N TRP A 115 20.26 6.05 -4.09
CA TRP A 115 19.38 6.85 -4.95
C TRP A 115 20.13 7.95 -5.72
N ASN A 116 21.09 8.60 -5.08
CA ASN A 116 21.92 9.64 -5.69
C ASN A 116 22.87 9.07 -6.76
N ASN A 117 23.29 7.82 -6.61
CA ASN A 117 24.10 7.10 -7.59
C ASN A 117 23.23 6.33 -8.61
N MET A 118 22.00 6.79 -8.81
CA MET A 118 21.03 6.23 -9.74
C MET A 118 20.72 4.73 -9.56
N GLY A 119 20.88 4.17 -8.37
CA GLY A 119 20.78 2.73 -8.14
C GLY A 119 21.86 1.92 -8.87
N GLY A 120 22.97 2.56 -9.25
CA GLY A 120 24.05 1.97 -10.04
C GLY A 120 23.88 2.12 -11.56
N ALA A 121 22.83 2.78 -12.05
CA ALA A 121 22.71 3.06 -13.48
C ALA A 121 23.80 4.04 -13.95
N PRO A 122 24.37 3.84 -15.15
CA PRO A 122 25.42 4.71 -15.69
C PRO A 122 24.91 6.10 -16.11
N SER A 123 23.63 6.23 -16.47
CA SER A 123 23.01 7.51 -16.83
C SER A 123 21.49 7.47 -16.57
N CYS A 124 20.85 8.64 -16.58
CA CYS A 124 19.41 8.75 -16.38
C CYS A 124 18.59 7.95 -17.42
N GLU A 125 19.05 7.93 -18.67
CA GLU A 125 18.38 7.29 -19.81
C GLU A 125 18.46 5.76 -19.76
N LEU A 126 19.42 5.22 -19.01
CA LEU A 126 19.65 3.79 -18.89
C LEU A 126 18.98 3.17 -17.65
N MET A 127 18.13 3.93 -16.96
CA MET A 127 17.29 3.41 -15.88
C MET A 127 16.13 2.59 -16.45
N ASN A 128 16.23 1.26 -16.37
CA ASN A 128 15.17 0.36 -16.81
C ASN A 128 14.07 0.15 -15.76
N SER A 129 12.98 -0.50 -16.16
CA SER A 129 11.80 -0.69 -15.31
C SER A 129 12.07 -1.54 -14.06
N LEU A 130 12.96 -2.54 -14.15
CA LEU A 130 13.37 -3.36 -13.01
C LEU A 130 14.10 -2.54 -11.95
N LEU A 131 14.99 -1.64 -12.37
CA LEU A 131 15.71 -0.73 -11.48
C LEU A 131 14.76 0.29 -10.84
N LEU A 132 13.89 0.91 -11.65
CA LEU A 132 12.88 1.85 -11.15
C LEU A 132 12.00 1.20 -10.09
N HIS A 133 11.56 -0.03 -10.34
CA HIS A 133 10.80 -0.79 -9.36
C HIS A 133 11.64 -1.15 -8.12
N GLY A 134 12.75 -1.87 -8.32
CA GLY A 134 13.54 -2.49 -7.26
C GLY A 134 14.25 -1.50 -6.33
N VAL A 135 14.67 -0.34 -6.84
CA VAL A 135 15.39 0.68 -6.06
C VAL A 135 14.46 1.80 -5.62
N TYR A 136 13.70 2.37 -6.54
CA TYR A 136 12.99 3.62 -6.28
C TYR A 136 11.59 3.38 -5.76
N TYR A 137 10.76 2.61 -6.46
CA TYR A 137 9.41 2.29 -5.99
C TYR A 137 9.45 1.62 -4.61
N ILE A 138 10.23 0.55 -4.46
CA ILE A 138 10.44 -0.12 -3.16
C ILE A 138 11.05 0.85 -2.14
N GLY A 139 12.03 1.67 -2.55
CA GLY A 139 12.67 2.63 -1.66
C GLY A 139 11.73 3.74 -1.15
N THR A 140 10.63 4.04 -1.84
CA THR A 140 9.64 5.02 -1.33
C THR A 140 9.05 4.61 0.02
N PHE A 141 8.84 3.32 0.23
CA PHE A 141 8.37 2.77 1.50
C PHE A 141 9.47 2.79 2.57
N GLN A 142 10.72 2.59 2.17
CA GLN A 142 11.87 2.70 3.08
C GLN A 142 12.05 4.14 3.57
N TRP A 143 11.87 5.14 2.69
CA TRP A 143 11.83 6.55 3.07
C TRP A 143 10.64 6.88 3.97
N GLU A 144 9.46 6.31 3.73
CA GLU A 144 8.31 6.47 4.63
C GLU A 144 8.60 5.98 6.05
N ALA A 145 9.29 4.84 6.18
CA ALA A 145 9.70 4.27 7.46
C ALA A 145 10.67 5.18 8.24
N LEU A 146 11.47 5.99 7.54
CA LEU A 146 12.32 7.01 8.16
C LEU A 146 11.52 8.23 8.65
N GLY A 147 10.38 8.54 8.02
CA GLY A 147 9.56 9.69 8.39
C GLY A 147 10.31 11.01 8.22
N ASN A 148 10.27 11.89 9.24
CA ASN A 148 10.90 13.20 9.14
C ASN A 148 12.43 13.17 9.01
N GLU A 149 13.09 12.08 9.42
CA GLU A 149 14.53 11.89 9.22
C GLU A 149 14.91 11.81 7.73
N ALA A 150 13.96 11.46 6.85
CA ALA A 150 14.18 11.41 5.41
C ALA A 150 14.21 12.79 4.74
N ILE A 151 13.58 13.80 5.33
CA ILE A 151 13.28 15.07 4.65
C ILE A 151 14.53 15.80 4.14
N PRO A 152 15.65 15.90 4.90
CA PRO A 152 16.86 16.54 4.40
C PRO A 152 17.47 15.83 3.18
N TYR A 153 17.36 14.51 3.12
CA TYR A 153 17.86 13.70 2.00
C TYR A 153 16.93 13.82 0.79
N LEU A 154 15.63 13.67 0.99
CA LEU A 154 14.63 13.78 -0.06
C LEU A 154 14.61 15.19 -0.66
N SER A 155 14.76 16.24 0.14
CA SER A 155 14.86 17.63 -0.36
C SER A 155 16.07 17.87 -1.26
N GLN A 156 17.15 17.08 -1.13
CA GLN A 156 18.27 17.10 -2.05
C GLN A 156 17.95 16.30 -3.32
N LEU A 157 17.34 15.13 -3.16
CA LEU A 157 16.94 14.26 -4.28
C LEU A 157 15.87 14.90 -5.18
N THR A 158 15.01 15.78 -4.67
CA THR A 158 14.09 16.58 -5.49
C THR A 158 14.79 17.64 -6.35
N LYS A 159 16.12 17.78 -6.26
CA LYS A 159 16.94 18.65 -7.12
C LYS A 159 17.89 17.85 -8.01
N HIS A 160 17.75 16.51 -8.02
CA HIS A 160 18.64 15.62 -8.75
C HIS A 160 18.53 15.84 -10.27
N PRO A 161 19.62 15.70 -11.06
CA PRO A 161 19.58 15.88 -12.51
C PRO A 161 18.57 14.95 -13.21
N CYS A 162 18.49 13.69 -12.79
CA CYS A 162 17.51 12.75 -13.33
C CYS A 162 16.10 13.02 -12.78
N SER A 163 15.16 13.28 -13.69
CA SER A 163 13.74 13.53 -13.39
C SER A 163 13.04 12.35 -12.71
N SER A 164 13.40 11.10 -13.05
CA SER A 164 12.85 9.92 -12.37
C SER A 164 13.20 9.89 -10.87
N VAL A 165 14.44 10.25 -10.50
CA VAL A 165 14.87 10.34 -9.10
C VAL A 165 14.06 11.41 -8.37
N ARG A 166 13.88 12.58 -8.99
CA ARG A 166 13.05 13.66 -8.42
C ARG A 166 11.60 13.20 -8.22
N SER A 167 11.03 12.51 -9.20
CA SER A 167 9.66 11.97 -9.16
C SER A 167 9.47 11.01 -7.98
N TYR A 168 10.35 10.02 -7.81
CA TYR A 168 10.24 9.09 -6.68
C TYR A 168 10.57 9.74 -5.32
N ALA A 169 11.40 10.78 -5.28
CA ALA A 169 11.62 11.56 -4.07
C ALA A 169 10.35 12.31 -3.65
N VAL A 170 9.64 12.89 -4.62
CA VAL A 170 8.32 13.51 -4.44
C VAL A 170 7.29 12.51 -3.93
N ILE A 171 7.21 11.32 -4.53
CA ILE A 171 6.35 10.23 -4.06
C ILE A 171 6.68 9.88 -2.59
N SER A 172 7.96 9.74 -2.27
CA SER A 172 8.41 9.44 -0.89
C SER A 172 7.98 10.51 0.12
N LEU A 173 8.09 11.79 -0.24
CA LEU A 173 7.60 12.91 0.57
C LEU A 173 6.07 12.84 0.77
N GLY A 174 5.35 12.49 -0.29
CA GLY A 174 3.90 12.24 -0.25
C GLY A 174 3.52 11.12 0.72
N ARG A 175 4.26 10.01 0.73
CA ARG A 175 4.04 8.89 1.68
C ARG A 175 4.30 9.30 3.13
N ILE A 176 5.36 10.07 3.38
CA ILE A 176 5.69 10.59 4.72
C ILE A 176 4.57 11.50 5.25
N ALA A 177 4.03 12.34 4.36
CA ALA A 177 2.89 13.23 4.62
C ALA A 177 3.02 14.05 5.91
N SER A 178 4.19 14.65 6.14
CA SER A 178 4.41 15.58 7.25
C SER A 178 4.35 17.02 6.78
N TRP A 179 4.17 17.96 7.72
CA TRP A 179 4.21 19.39 7.41
C TRP A 179 5.52 19.81 6.72
N GLN A 180 6.67 19.29 7.18
CA GLN A 180 7.96 19.53 6.54
C GLN A 180 8.00 18.96 5.11
N ALA A 181 7.42 17.78 4.88
CA ALA A 181 7.32 17.21 3.55
C ALA A 181 6.48 18.09 2.61
N GLN A 182 5.36 18.65 3.10
CA GLN A 182 4.50 19.55 2.32
C GLN A 182 5.26 20.80 1.83
N GLN A 183 6.14 21.37 2.64
CA GLN A 183 6.94 22.53 2.22
C GLN A 183 7.88 22.20 1.05
N VAL A 184 8.50 21.01 1.07
CA VAL A 184 9.33 20.54 -0.04
C VAL A 184 8.48 20.27 -1.28
N LEU A 185 7.31 19.64 -1.11
CA LEU A 185 6.37 19.34 -2.20
C LEU A 185 5.83 20.61 -2.89
N GLN A 186 5.54 21.67 -2.14
CA GLN A 186 5.12 22.97 -2.72
C GLN A 186 6.17 23.56 -3.65
N THR A 187 7.46 23.34 -3.35
CA THR A 187 8.56 23.75 -4.24
C THR A 187 8.66 22.82 -5.45
N ALA A 188 8.59 21.51 -5.23
CA ALA A 188 8.65 20.51 -6.31
C ALA A 188 7.44 20.56 -7.27
N ALA A 189 6.30 21.11 -6.86
CA ALA A 189 5.15 21.36 -7.73
C ALA A 189 5.42 22.38 -8.85
N LYS A 190 6.59 23.02 -8.84
CA LYS A 190 7.09 23.93 -9.87
C LYS A 190 8.28 23.35 -10.65
N ASP A 191 8.51 22.04 -10.57
CA ASP A 191 9.56 21.37 -11.35
C ASP A 191 9.38 21.66 -12.86
N SER A 192 10.49 21.74 -13.59
CA SER A 192 10.48 21.98 -15.03
C SER A 192 9.85 20.80 -15.79
N GLU A 193 9.97 19.59 -15.25
CA GLU A 193 9.34 18.39 -15.81
C GLU A 193 7.90 18.27 -15.35
N SER A 194 6.96 18.34 -16.29
CA SER A 194 5.53 18.36 -16.00
C SER A 194 5.06 17.16 -15.17
N PHE A 195 5.58 15.97 -15.44
CA PHE A 195 5.22 14.75 -14.72
C PHE A 195 5.72 14.77 -13.25
N VAL A 196 6.87 15.38 -12.97
CA VAL A 196 7.40 15.55 -11.61
C VAL A 196 6.53 16.57 -10.86
N ALA A 197 6.23 17.69 -11.51
CA ALA A 197 5.36 18.73 -10.95
C ALA A 197 3.93 18.22 -10.68
N ASP A 198 3.38 17.40 -11.57
CA ASP A 198 2.09 16.71 -11.39
C ASP A 198 2.13 15.77 -10.18
N ASN A 199 3.14 14.91 -10.08
CA ASN A 199 3.29 14.01 -8.94
C ASN A 199 3.41 14.79 -7.63
N ALA A 200 4.07 15.96 -7.65
CA ALA A 200 4.19 16.83 -6.48
C ALA A 200 2.84 17.44 -6.06
N ARG A 201 1.99 17.79 -7.03
CA ARG A 201 0.62 18.25 -6.75
C ARG A 201 -0.25 17.14 -6.15
N LEU A 202 -0.22 15.94 -6.73
CA LEU A 202 -0.99 14.78 -6.24
C LEU A 202 -0.57 14.35 -4.84
N THR A 203 0.74 14.25 -4.60
CA THR A 203 1.30 13.91 -3.28
C THR A 203 0.98 14.97 -2.22
N LEU A 204 0.97 16.26 -2.61
CA LEU A 204 0.56 17.36 -1.73
C LEU A 204 -0.93 17.26 -1.39
N GLN A 205 -1.79 17.00 -2.37
CA GLN A 205 -3.23 16.75 -2.15
C GLN A 205 -3.44 15.61 -1.15
N ARG A 206 -2.75 14.48 -1.34
CA ARG A 206 -2.82 13.38 -0.38
C ARG A 206 -2.36 13.80 1.01
N SER A 207 -1.21 14.47 1.12
CA SER A 207 -0.69 14.93 2.40
C SER A 207 -1.69 15.82 3.14
N GLN A 208 -2.38 16.71 2.44
CA GLN A 208 -3.46 17.54 3.00
C GLN A 208 -4.62 16.69 3.54
N LEU A 209 -5.09 15.70 2.77
CA LEU A 209 -6.14 14.77 3.20
C LEU A 209 -5.73 14.00 4.46
N THR A 210 -4.50 13.48 4.50
CA THR A 210 -4.04 12.71 5.68
C THR A 210 -3.97 13.57 6.94
N HIS A 211 -3.63 14.84 6.80
CA HIS A 211 -3.64 15.81 7.90
C HIS A 211 -5.05 16.20 8.32
N GLN A 212 -5.94 16.46 7.36
CA GLN A 212 -7.32 16.84 7.59
C GLN A 212 -8.11 15.75 8.35
N PHE A 213 -7.91 14.48 7.98
CA PHE A 213 -8.65 13.35 8.55
C PHE A 213 -7.84 12.56 9.58
N HIS A 214 -6.63 13.01 9.91
CA HIS A 214 -5.74 12.35 10.89
C HIS A 214 -5.51 10.86 10.61
N THR A 215 -5.44 10.46 9.33
CA THR A 215 -5.23 9.07 8.92
C THR A 215 -4.42 8.98 7.64
N LYS A 216 -3.56 7.96 7.54
CA LYS A 216 -2.79 7.67 6.33
C LYS A 216 -3.58 6.91 5.25
N ARG A 217 -4.79 6.44 5.58
CA ARG A 217 -5.65 5.67 4.68
C ARG A 217 -6.17 6.45 3.47
N PHE A 218 -6.05 7.77 3.48
CA PHE A 218 -6.33 8.57 2.30
C PHE A 218 -5.18 8.45 1.31
N HIS A 219 -5.51 8.04 0.10
CA HIS A 219 -4.61 7.97 -1.05
C HIS A 219 -5.21 8.74 -2.23
N VAL A 220 -4.36 9.10 -3.18
CA VAL A 220 -4.76 9.73 -4.44
C VAL A 220 -4.28 8.88 -5.62
N THR A 221 -5.12 8.69 -6.64
CA THR A 221 -4.73 7.95 -7.84
C THR A 221 -3.68 8.71 -8.66
N MET A 222 -2.59 8.04 -9.01
CA MET A 222 -1.51 8.64 -9.82
C MET A 222 -1.77 8.61 -11.33
N HIS A 223 -2.65 7.70 -11.78
CA HIS A 223 -3.06 7.50 -13.16
C HIS A 223 -4.57 7.24 -13.21
N ASP A 224 -5.13 7.26 -14.42
CA ASP A 224 -6.48 6.75 -14.64
C ASP A 224 -6.52 5.27 -14.27
N HIS A 225 -7.60 4.88 -13.60
CA HIS A 225 -7.79 3.55 -13.05
C HIS A 225 -9.24 3.10 -13.23
N ILE A 226 -9.50 1.86 -12.84
CA ILE A 226 -10.83 1.27 -12.71
C ILE A 226 -11.12 0.82 -11.28
N LEU A 227 -12.40 0.81 -10.92
CA LEU A 227 -12.95 0.16 -9.75
C LEU A 227 -13.88 -0.96 -10.21
N LEU A 228 -13.63 -2.17 -9.75
CA LEU A 228 -14.49 -3.32 -10.01
C LEU A 228 -15.42 -3.54 -8.82
N GLU A 229 -16.67 -3.93 -9.06
CA GLU A 229 -17.60 -4.29 -7.97
C GLU A 229 -17.13 -5.55 -7.22
N LYS A 230 -16.52 -6.49 -7.95
CA LYS A 230 -15.93 -7.75 -7.45
C LYS A 230 -14.49 -7.89 -7.97
N PRO A 231 -13.61 -8.62 -7.29
CA PRO A 231 -12.21 -8.77 -7.70
C PRO A 231 -12.06 -9.82 -8.83
N GLU A 232 -12.75 -9.60 -9.94
CA GLU A 232 -12.76 -10.46 -11.13
C GLU A 232 -12.96 -9.59 -12.39
N SER A 233 -12.33 -9.98 -13.49
CA SER A 233 -12.21 -9.21 -14.74
C SER A 233 -13.54 -8.92 -15.44
N ASN A 234 -14.56 -9.76 -15.25
CA ASN A 234 -15.88 -9.61 -15.85
C ASN A 234 -16.86 -8.78 -14.99
N SER A 235 -16.39 -8.23 -13.86
CA SER A 235 -17.21 -7.43 -12.96
C SER A 235 -17.57 -6.06 -13.55
N GLN A 236 -18.61 -5.42 -13.01
CA GLN A 236 -18.98 -4.06 -13.38
C GLN A 236 -17.84 -3.09 -13.06
N VAL A 237 -17.50 -2.24 -14.04
CA VAL A 237 -16.40 -1.28 -13.95
C VAL A 237 -16.93 0.13 -13.74
N THR A 238 -16.33 0.85 -12.79
CA THR A 238 -16.40 2.30 -12.67
C THR A 238 -15.04 2.89 -13.03
N LYS A 239 -15.00 3.88 -13.93
CA LYS A 239 -13.75 4.60 -14.26
C LYS A 239 -13.38 5.54 -13.11
N ILE A 240 -12.11 5.53 -12.72
CA ILE A 240 -11.53 6.42 -11.72
C ILE A 240 -10.48 7.29 -12.39
N PRO A 241 -10.72 8.59 -12.60
CA PRO A 241 -9.70 9.49 -13.15
C PRO A 241 -8.48 9.63 -12.23
N LYS A 242 -7.32 9.95 -12.80
CA LYS A 242 -6.14 10.45 -12.07
C LYS A 242 -6.54 11.58 -11.11
N GLY A 243 -5.97 11.61 -9.91
CA GLY A 243 -6.26 12.63 -8.90
C GLY A 243 -7.48 12.35 -8.02
N THR A 244 -8.12 11.20 -8.20
CA THR A 244 -9.26 10.79 -7.37
C THR A 244 -8.78 10.36 -5.99
N ALA A 245 -9.37 10.95 -4.95
CA ALA A 245 -9.13 10.56 -3.57
C ALA A 245 -9.88 9.26 -3.23
N VAL A 246 -9.17 8.31 -2.65
CA VAL A 246 -9.70 7.02 -2.20
C VAL A 246 -9.26 6.73 -0.76
N ILE A 247 -10.05 5.92 -0.05
CA ILE A 247 -9.74 5.44 1.28
C ILE A 247 -9.45 3.95 1.16
N SER A 248 -8.24 3.53 1.58
CA SER A 248 -7.89 2.12 1.62
C SER A 248 -8.72 1.39 2.68
N LEU A 249 -9.41 0.31 2.30
CA LEU A 249 -10.15 -0.52 3.25
C LEU A 249 -9.38 -1.79 3.57
N ARG A 250 -8.79 -2.42 2.54
CA ARG A 250 -7.96 -3.60 2.69
C ARG A 250 -7.02 -3.76 1.51
N TRP A 251 -5.76 -4.04 1.81
CA TRP A 251 -4.73 -4.24 0.80
C TRP A 251 -4.57 -5.71 0.44
N HIS A 252 -4.10 -5.96 -0.79
CA HIS A 252 -3.54 -7.23 -1.23
C HIS A 252 -4.54 -8.39 -1.16
N ILE A 253 -5.67 -8.25 -1.85
CA ILE A 253 -6.67 -9.29 -2.03
C ILE A 253 -6.34 -10.06 -3.32
N PRO A 254 -5.90 -11.33 -3.23
CA PRO A 254 -5.67 -12.13 -4.43
C PRO A 254 -6.96 -12.39 -5.19
N SER A 255 -6.84 -12.49 -6.51
CA SER A 255 -7.94 -12.90 -7.38
C SER A 255 -8.49 -14.26 -6.95
N PRO A 256 -9.78 -14.36 -6.59
CA PRO A 256 -10.40 -15.64 -6.31
C PRO A 256 -10.66 -16.47 -7.56
N SER A 257 -10.74 -15.83 -8.74
CA SER A 257 -10.87 -16.49 -10.04
C SER A 257 -9.53 -16.96 -10.61
N GLN A 258 -8.43 -16.77 -9.86
CA GLN A 258 -7.06 -17.11 -10.30
C GLN A 258 -6.65 -16.43 -11.59
N GLU A 259 -7.20 -15.24 -11.84
CA GLU A 259 -6.83 -14.45 -13.01
C GLU A 259 -5.34 -14.10 -12.99
N GLU A 260 -4.76 -14.16 -14.18
CA GLU A 260 -3.38 -13.82 -14.42
C GLU A 260 -3.21 -12.30 -14.32
N GLY A 261 -2.26 -11.90 -13.50
CA GLY A 261 -1.82 -10.55 -13.28
C GLY A 261 -0.76 -10.12 -14.30
N PRO A 262 -0.22 -8.91 -14.15
CA PRO A 262 0.57 -8.29 -15.21
C PRO A 262 1.93 -8.96 -15.47
N LEU A 263 2.41 -9.83 -14.57
CA LEU A 263 3.68 -10.56 -14.72
C LEU A 263 3.49 -12.05 -15.01
N GLY A 264 2.28 -12.45 -15.37
CA GLY A 264 1.93 -13.86 -15.53
C GLY A 264 1.71 -14.61 -14.21
N ASP A 265 1.63 -13.85 -13.12
CA ASP A 265 1.41 -14.34 -11.76
C ASP A 265 -0.04 -14.12 -11.33
N LEU A 266 -0.40 -14.35 -10.07
CA LEU A 266 -1.77 -14.14 -9.63
C LEU A 266 -2.13 -12.64 -9.55
N GLN A 267 -3.24 -12.21 -10.15
CA GLN A 267 -3.76 -10.84 -10.04
C GLN A 267 -4.09 -10.49 -8.59
N ILE A 268 -3.73 -9.26 -8.18
CA ILE A 268 -3.99 -8.72 -6.84
C ILE A 268 -4.86 -7.48 -6.94
N PHE A 269 -5.79 -7.33 -6.01
CA PHE A 269 -6.66 -6.18 -5.87
C PHE A 269 -6.49 -5.50 -4.52
N ASP A 270 -6.81 -4.22 -4.46
CA ASP A 270 -6.94 -3.46 -3.21
C ASP A 270 -8.40 -3.01 -3.07
N LEU A 271 -9.01 -3.31 -1.93
CA LEU A 271 -10.37 -2.87 -1.63
C LEU A 271 -10.31 -1.42 -1.14
N VAL A 272 -10.99 -0.54 -1.85
CA VAL A 272 -10.98 0.91 -1.58
C VAL A 272 -12.40 1.48 -1.60
N GLN A 273 -12.55 2.64 -0.98
CA GLN A 273 -13.75 3.48 -1.06
C GLN A 273 -13.40 4.80 -1.76
N ILE A 274 -14.15 5.20 -2.78
CA ILE A 274 -14.01 6.54 -3.38
C ILE A 274 -14.45 7.56 -2.34
N ALA A 275 -13.57 8.49 -1.98
CA ALA A 275 -13.81 9.42 -0.87
C ALA A 275 -15.03 10.33 -1.12
N GLN A 276 -15.24 10.75 -2.36
CA GLN A 276 -16.32 11.68 -2.73
C GLN A 276 -17.70 11.01 -2.80
N THR A 277 -17.78 9.81 -3.36
CA THR A 277 -19.07 9.14 -3.63
C THR A 277 -19.43 8.10 -2.57
N GLY A 278 -18.46 7.64 -1.80
CA GLY A 278 -18.61 6.53 -0.87
C GLY A 278 -18.70 5.15 -1.54
N GLN A 279 -18.56 5.08 -2.86
CA GLN A 279 -18.59 3.81 -3.59
C GLN A 279 -17.40 2.93 -3.19
N ILE A 280 -17.67 1.68 -2.83
CA ILE A 280 -16.67 0.68 -2.45
C ILE A 280 -16.46 -0.28 -3.62
N GLY A 281 -15.20 -0.67 -3.86
CA GLY A 281 -14.88 -1.70 -4.82
C GLY A 281 -13.40 -2.06 -4.84
N TYR A 282 -13.02 -2.86 -5.82
CA TYR A 282 -11.71 -3.49 -5.95
C TYR A 282 -10.90 -2.83 -7.05
N MET A 283 -9.73 -2.34 -6.67
CA MET A 283 -8.77 -1.70 -7.56
C MET A 283 -7.67 -2.71 -7.93
N PRO A 284 -7.55 -3.15 -9.20
CA PRO A 284 -6.49 -4.09 -9.59
C PRO A 284 -5.11 -3.44 -9.51
N ARG A 285 -4.11 -4.14 -8.98
CA ARG A 285 -2.71 -3.73 -9.12
C ARG A 285 -2.23 -4.00 -10.53
N VAL A 286 -1.37 -3.12 -11.05
CA VAL A 286 -0.86 -3.16 -12.42
C VAL A 286 0.68 -3.20 -12.44
N GLY A 287 1.27 -3.47 -13.62
CA GLY A 287 2.73 -3.52 -13.80
C GLY A 287 3.41 -4.51 -12.84
N TYR A 288 4.43 -4.07 -12.12
CA TYR A 288 5.12 -4.90 -11.10
C TYR A 288 4.35 -4.98 -9.77
N ARG A 289 3.03 -5.20 -9.84
CA ARG A 289 2.10 -5.12 -8.69
C ARG A 289 2.23 -3.81 -7.92
N GLU A 290 2.41 -2.73 -8.67
CA GLU A 290 2.61 -1.42 -8.07
C GLU A 290 1.30 -0.91 -7.49
N VAL A 291 1.41 -0.30 -6.31
CA VAL A 291 0.36 0.48 -5.70
C VAL A 291 0.41 1.86 -6.37
N TRP A 292 -0.41 2.06 -7.40
CA TRP A 292 -0.56 3.34 -8.11
C TRP A 292 -1.40 4.37 -7.34
N LEU A 293 -1.43 4.19 -6.02
CA LEU A 293 -2.00 5.05 -5.02
C LEU A 293 -0.87 5.68 -4.24
N ILE A 294 -0.94 7.00 -4.06
CA ILE A 294 0.02 7.75 -3.27
C ILE A 294 -0.60 8.35 -2.03
#